data_AF-A0A7L3WFI9-F1
#
_entry.id   AF-A0A7L3WFI9-F1
#
_cell.length_a   1.000
_cell.length_b   1.000
_cell.length_c   1.000
_cell.angle_alpha   90.00
_cell.angle_beta   90.00
_cell.angle_gamma   90.00
#
_symmetry.space_group_name_H-M   'P 1'
#
loop_
_entity.id
_entity.type
_entity.pdbx_description
1 polymer ?
#
loop_
_entity_poly.entity_id
_entity_poly.type
_entity_poly.pdbx_seq_one_letter_code
_entity_poly.pdbx_strand_id
1 'polypeptide(L)'
;LLERSNLAGVQHIVLVLSGKGGVGKSTISTELALSLRHSGKKVGILDVDLCGPTIPRVFRVQDSDVHQCDSGWVPVFVGQDKSISLMSIGFLLERPDDAVVWRGPKKNGTV
;
A
#
# COMPACT_ATOMS: atom_id res chain seq x y z
N LEU A 1 6.94 21.35 -4.20
CA LEU A 1 6.37 20.91 -5.49
C LEU A 1 5.98 19.44 -5.34
N LEU A 2 4.70 19.10 -5.47
CA LEU A 2 4.29 17.70 -5.60
C LEU A 2 4.86 17.20 -6.93
N GLU A 3 5.80 16.25 -6.89
CA GLU A 3 6.24 15.54 -8.09
C GLU A 3 5.05 14.77 -8.67
N ARG A 4 4.40 15.37 -9.68
CA ARG A 4 3.27 14.80 -10.40
C ARG A 4 3.65 13.61 -11.31
N SER A 5 4.90 13.17 -11.29
CA SER A 5 5.45 12.14 -12.19
C SER A 5 5.12 10.71 -11.78
N ASN A 6 5.08 10.40 -10.48
CA ASN A 6 5.07 8.99 -10.03
C ASN A 6 3.74 8.25 -10.27
N LEU A 7 2.64 8.97 -10.42
CA LEU A 7 1.31 8.39 -10.70
C LEU A 7 0.83 8.64 -12.13
N ALA A 8 1.65 9.22 -13.01
CA ALA A 8 1.23 9.59 -14.36
C ALA A 8 0.74 8.39 -15.20
N GLY A 9 1.20 7.17 -14.90
CA GLY A 9 0.74 5.94 -15.55
C GLY A 9 -0.53 5.32 -14.94
N VAL A 10 -1.06 5.87 -13.85
CA VAL A 10 -2.25 5.35 -13.15
C VAL A 10 -3.51 6.02 -13.72
N GLN A 11 -4.33 5.24 -14.43
CA GLN A 11 -5.53 5.75 -15.11
C GLN A 11 -6.66 6.12 -14.13
N HIS A 12 -6.79 5.38 -13.03
CA HIS A 12 -7.86 5.55 -12.06
C HIS A 12 -7.31 5.38 -10.65
N ILE A 13 -7.62 6.33 -9.77
CA ILE A 13 -7.26 6.29 -8.35
C ILE A 13 -8.57 6.25 -7.55
N VAL A 14 -8.75 5.19 -6.77
CA VAL A 14 -9.91 5.00 -5.90
C VAL A 14 -9.44 5.05 -4.46
N LEU A 15 -10.01 5.97 -3.68
CA LEU A 15 -9.71 6.12 -2.27
C LEU A 15 -10.77 5.40 -1.44
N VAL A 16 -10.37 4.37 -0.69
CA VAL A 16 -11.26 3.62 0.21
C VAL A 16 -11.06 4.12 1.64
N LEU A 17 -12.09 4.74 2.21
CA LEU A 17 -12.04 5.37 3.54
C LEU A 17 -13.02 4.72 4.52
N SER A 18 -12.72 4.82 5.81
CA SER A 18 -13.61 4.43 6.89
C SER A 18 -13.50 5.36 8.09
N GLY A 19 -14.62 5.72 8.71
CA GLY A 19 -14.62 6.56 9.92
C GLY A 19 -14.38 5.81 11.23
N LYS A 20 -14.34 4.48 11.20
CA LYS A 20 -14.13 3.61 12.37
C LYS A 20 -13.29 2.40 11.98
N GLY A 21 -12.53 1.87 12.94
CA GLY A 21 -11.85 0.58 12.80
C GLY A 21 -12.85 -0.58 12.74
N GLY A 22 -12.46 -1.69 12.11
CA GLY A 22 -13.24 -2.93 12.09
C GLY A 22 -14.43 -2.98 11.14
N VAL A 23 -14.68 -1.94 10.33
CA VAL A 23 -15.81 -1.92 9.37
C VAL A 23 -15.58 -2.72 8.08
N GLY A 24 -14.41 -3.35 7.93
CA GLY A 24 -14.07 -4.15 6.75
C GLY A 24 -13.47 -3.38 5.58
N LYS A 25 -12.91 -2.17 5.79
CA LYS A 25 -12.23 -1.36 4.75
C LYS A 25 -11.22 -2.18 3.94
N SER A 26 -10.33 -2.91 4.62
CA SER A 26 -9.28 -3.71 3.99
C SER A 26 -9.85 -4.88 3.19
N THR A 27 -10.91 -5.51 3.69
CA THR A 27 -11.65 -6.56 2.97
C THR A 27 -12.23 -6.03 1.67
N ILE A 28 -12.98 -4.91 1.73
CA ILE A 28 -13.56 -4.29 0.53
C ILE A 28 -12.47 -3.87 -0.46
N SER A 29 -11.36 -3.30 0.02
CA SER A 29 -10.24 -2.90 -0.83
C SER A 29 -9.61 -4.09 -1.56
N THR A 30 -9.45 -5.22 -0.85
CA THR A 30 -8.90 -6.46 -1.41
C THR A 30 -9.85 -7.07 -2.44
N GLU A 31 -11.13 -7.21 -2.12
CA GLU A 31 -12.14 -7.76 -3.03
C GLU A 31 -12.34 -6.89 -4.28
N LEU A 32 -12.28 -5.57 -4.14
CA LEU A 32 -12.31 -4.64 -5.28
C LEU A 32 -11.11 -4.87 -6.19
N ALA A 33 -9.90 -4.99 -5.63
CA ALA A 33 -8.70 -5.25 -6.42
C ALA A 33 -8.75 -6.61 -7.14
N LEU A 34 -9.22 -7.65 -6.46
CA LEU A 34 -9.41 -8.98 -7.03
C LEU A 34 -10.46 -8.97 -8.16
N SER A 35 -11.56 -8.25 -7.98
CA SER A 35 -12.62 -8.11 -8.99
C SER A 35 -12.13 -7.38 -10.25
N LEU A 36 -11.36 -6.30 -10.07
CA LEU A 36 -10.74 -5.56 -11.18
C LEU A 36 -9.70 -6.42 -11.91
N ARG A 37 -8.88 -7.17 -11.17
CA ARG A 37 -7.96 -8.16 -11.75
C ARG A 37 -8.71 -9.22 -12.55
N HIS A 38 -9.79 -9.78 -12.01
CA HIS A 38 -10.62 -10.77 -12.70
C HIS A 38 -11.21 -10.21 -14.00
N SER A 39 -11.46 -8.90 -14.05
CA SER A 39 -11.88 -8.16 -15.25
C SER A 39 -10.72 -7.79 -16.19
N GLY A 40 -9.53 -8.39 -16.00
CA GLY A 40 -8.35 -8.21 -16.85
C GLY A 40 -7.57 -6.92 -16.61
N LYS A 41 -7.79 -6.21 -15.50
CA LYS A 41 -7.08 -4.95 -15.19
C LYS A 41 -5.82 -5.22 -14.36
N LYS A 42 -4.80 -4.37 -14.56
CA LYS A 42 -3.65 -4.28 -13.64
C LYS A 42 -4.01 -3.37 -12.48
N VAL A 43 -3.72 -3.80 -11.26
CA VAL A 43 -4.14 -3.10 -10.04
C VAL A 43 -2.96 -2.84 -9.13
N GLY A 44 -2.86 -1.60 -8.63
CA GLY A 44 -1.98 -1.24 -7.52
C GLY A 44 -2.80 -1.02 -6.26
N ILE A 45 -2.33 -1.55 -5.14
CA ILE A 45 -2.89 -1.31 -3.81
C ILE A 45 -1.81 -0.59 -2.98
N LEU A 46 -2.17 0.56 -2.43
CA LEU A 46 -1.36 1.29 -1.47
C LEU A 46 -2.08 1.28 -0.12
N ASP A 47 -1.56 0.50 0.82
CA ASP A 47 -2.09 0.35 2.17
C ASP A 47 -1.34 1.23 3.17
N VAL A 48 -1.99 2.31 3.59
CA VAL A 48 -1.46 3.29 4.55
C VAL A 48 -2.11 3.16 5.94
N ASP A 49 -2.79 2.04 6.20
CA ASP A 49 -3.46 1.81 7.48
C ASP A 49 -2.46 1.38 8.57
N LEU A 50 -2.04 2.36 9.38
CA LEU A 50 -1.05 2.17 10.43
C LEU A 50 -1.57 1.33 11.61
N CYS A 51 -2.87 1.39 11.91
CA CYS A 51 -3.46 0.78 13.10
C CYS A 51 -3.69 -0.74 12.93
N GLY A 52 -3.41 -1.28 11.75
CA GLY A 52 -3.61 -2.68 11.44
C GLY A 52 -3.52 -2.94 9.94
N PRO A 53 -2.32 -2.86 9.34
CA PRO A 53 -2.12 -3.14 7.92
C PRO A 53 -2.42 -4.63 7.66
N THR A 54 -3.63 -4.89 7.20
CA THR A 54 -4.20 -6.24 7.10
C THR A 54 -4.13 -6.80 5.69
N ILE A 55 -3.97 -5.94 4.68
CA ILE A 55 -3.96 -6.33 3.27
C ILE A 55 -2.79 -7.28 2.94
N PRO A 56 -1.54 -7.05 3.41
CA PRO A 56 -0.45 -8.01 3.21
C PRO A 56 -0.77 -9.42 3.70
N ARG A 57 -1.43 -9.53 4.85
CA ARG A 57 -1.84 -10.81 5.44
C ARG A 57 -2.91 -11.51 4.61
N VAL A 58 -3.90 -10.76 4.11
CA VAL A 58 -4.96 -11.32 3.25
C VAL A 58 -4.35 -11.93 1.98
N PHE A 59 -3.36 -11.26 1.39
CA PHE A 59 -2.64 -11.77 0.23
C PHE A 59 -1.53 -12.78 0.54
N ARG A 60 -1.31 -13.12 1.82
CA ARG A 60 -0.24 -14.03 2.30
C ARG A 60 1.17 -13.59 1.87
N VAL A 61 1.39 -12.28 1.87
CA VAL A 61 2.68 -11.65 1.51
C VAL A 61 3.24 -10.81 2.65
N GLN A 62 2.71 -10.92 3.87
CA GLN A 62 3.13 -10.11 5.02
C GLN A 62 4.62 -10.23 5.37
N ASP A 63 5.25 -11.35 5.04
CA ASP A 63 6.68 -11.61 5.30
C ASP A 63 7.55 -11.28 4.08
N SER A 64 7.02 -10.54 3.11
CA SER A 64 7.78 -10.12 1.92
C SER A 64 8.56 -8.84 2.20
N ASP A 65 9.80 -8.81 1.73
CA ASP A 65 10.62 -7.61 1.77
C ASP A 65 10.28 -6.67 0.62
N VAL A 66 10.23 -5.37 0.92
CA VAL A 66 10.18 -4.33 -0.11
C VAL A 66 11.61 -3.94 -0.45
N HIS A 67 11.97 -4.07 -1.72
CA HIS A 67 13.28 -3.65 -2.20
C HIS A 67 13.28 -2.17 -2.58
N GLN A 68 14.41 -1.50 -2.36
CA GLN A 68 14.63 -0.13 -2.80
C GLN A 68 15.50 -0.13 -4.07
N CYS A 69 15.15 0.73 -5.03
CA CYS A 69 15.93 1.03 -6.22
C CYS A 69 16.09 2.55 -6.39
N ASP A 70 16.82 2.99 -7.42
CA ASP A 70 17.08 4.40 -7.70
C ASP A 70 15.80 5.24 -7.85
N SER A 71 14.70 4.63 -8.29
CA SER A 71 13.39 5.27 -8.46
C SER A 71 12.46 5.15 -7.24
N GLY A 72 12.92 4.57 -6.13
CA GLY A 72 12.14 4.41 -4.90
C GLY A 72 11.86 2.94 -4.54
N TRP A 73 10.72 2.69 -3.91
CA TRP A 73 10.34 1.36 -3.45
C TRP A 73 9.71 0.53 -4.56
N VAL A 74 10.14 -0.72 -4.68
CA VAL A 74 9.55 -1.71 -5.59
C VAL A 74 8.40 -2.41 -4.85
N PRO A 75 7.16 -2.36 -5.35
CA PRO A 75 6.04 -3.00 -4.67
C PRO A 75 6.16 -4.53 -4.69
N VAL A 76 5.52 -5.18 -3.72
CA VAL A 76 5.38 -6.63 -3.69
C VAL A 76 4.34 -7.05 -4.73
N PHE A 77 4.71 -7.97 -5.62
CA PHE A 77 3.77 -8.50 -6.62
C PHE A 77 3.06 -9.74 -6.10
N VAL A 78 1.73 -9.76 -6.24
CA VAL A 78 0.89 -10.88 -5.84
C VAL A 78 0.62 -11.76 -7.05
N GLY A 79 0.81 -13.07 -6.87
CA GLY A 79 0.57 -14.08 -7.91
C GLY A 79 1.65 -14.13 -8.99
N GLN A 80 1.64 -15.20 -9.80
CA GLN A 80 2.63 -15.42 -10.86
C GLN A 80 2.47 -14.43 -12.03
N ASP A 81 1.24 -13.98 -12.29
CA ASP A 81 0.92 -13.03 -13.35
C ASP A 81 1.34 -11.59 -13.02
N LYS A 82 1.73 -11.31 -11.77
CA LYS A 82 2.11 -9.99 -11.25
C LYS A 82 1.08 -8.89 -11.58
N SER A 83 -0.18 -9.28 -11.66
CA SER A 83 -1.30 -8.41 -12.04
C SER A 83 -1.73 -7.45 -10.92
N ILE A 84 -1.43 -7.82 -9.67
CA ILE A 84 -1.61 -7.00 -8.48
C ILE A 84 -0.23 -6.65 -7.92
N SER A 85 -0.01 -5.35 -7.73
CA SER A 85 1.14 -4.80 -7.00
C SER A 85 0.65 -4.22 -5.68
N LEU A 86 1.31 -4.54 -4.58
CA LEU A 86 0.96 -4.14 -3.23
C LEU A 86 2.13 -3.42 -2.59
N MET A 87 1.87 -2.23 -2.10
CA MET A 87 2.75 -1.53 -1.16
C MET A 87 1.96 -1.27 0.12
N SER A 88 2.52 -1.64 1.27
CA SER A 88 1.89 -1.44 2.57
C SER A 88 2.92 -0.92 3.56
N ILE A 89 2.49 -0.05 4.46
CA ILE A 89 3.31 0.30 5.63
C ILE A 89 3.67 -0.91 6.47
N GLY A 90 2.85 -1.98 6.45
CA GLY A 90 3.12 -3.22 7.17
C GLY A 90 4.40 -3.93 6.73
N PHE A 91 4.91 -3.69 5.51
CA PHE A 91 6.21 -4.24 5.08
C PHE A 91 7.41 -3.49 5.64
N LEU A 92 7.20 -2.27 6.15
CA LEU A 92 8.26 -1.42 6.67
C LEU A 92 8.41 -1.55 8.19
N LEU A 93 7.63 -2.44 8.81
CA LEU A 93 7.67 -2.73 10.25
C LEU A 93 8.44 -4.02 10.48
N GLU A 94 9.33 -4.05 11.48
CA GLU A 94 10.02 -5.29 11.86
C GLU A 94 9.03 -6.30 12.47
N ARG A 95 8.04 -5.79 13.23
CA ARG A 95 6.96 -6.59 13.82
C ARG A 95 5.60 -5.92 13.61
N PRO A 96 4.50 -6.70 13.47
CA PRO A 96 3.17 -6.15 13.24
C PRO A 96 2.67 -5.16 14.30
N ASP A 97 3.15 -5.30 15.53
CA ASP A 97 2.73 -4.50 16.68
C ASP A 97 3.75 -3.39 17.04
N ASP A 98 4.77 -3.18 16.20
CA ASP A 98 5.77 -2.16 16.44
C ASP A 98 5.16 -0.76 16.38
N ALA A 99 5.45 0.03 17.41
CA ALA A 99 5.02 1.41 17.47
C ALA A 99 5.74 2.25 16.40
N VAL A 100 4.99 2.73 15.42
CA VAL A 100 5.54 3.63 14.40
C VAL A 100 5.61 5.04 14.95
N VAL A 101 6.82 5.54 15.17
CA VAL A 101 7.04 6.97 15.44
C VAL A 101 6.86 7.74 14.13
N TRP A 102 5.63 8.20 13.88
CA TRP A 102 5.35 9.07 12.75
C TRP A 102 5.94 10.46 13.02
N ARG A 103 7.18 10.70 12.55
CA ARG A 103 7.71 12.07 12.53
C ARG A 103 6.88 12.86 11.53
N GLY A 104 6.22 13.91 12.02
CA GLY A 104 5.49 14.86 11.17
C GLY A 104 6.40 15.48 10.10
N PRO A 105 5.84 16.20 9.10
CA PRO A 105 6.65 16.84 8.07
C PRO A 105 7.78 17.62 8.75
N LYS A 106 9.03 17.38 8.33
CA LYS A 106 10.18 18.17 8.78
C LYS A 106 9.81 19.63 8.52
N LYS A 107 9.40 20.36 9.55
CA LYS A 107 9.35 21.82 9.52
C LYS A 107 10.78 22.21 9.20
N ASN A 108 11.01 22.79 8.01
CA ASN A 108 12.32 23.19 7.53
C ASN A 108 13.17 23.67 8.71
N GLY A 109 14.25 22.94 9.01
CA GLY A 109 15.29 23.42 9.90
C GLY A 109 15.87 24.64 9.22
N THR A 110 15.39 25.81 9.62
CA THR A 110 15.97 27.10 9.27
C THR A 110 17.34 27.20 9.93
N VAL A 111 18.31 27.63 9.12
CA VAL A 111 19.75 27.91 9.32
C VAL A 111 20.69 26.75 9.63
#